data_AF-A0A1M3FDI9-F1
#
_entry.id   AF-A0A1M3FDI9-F1
#
_cell.length_a   1.000
_cell.length_b   1.000
_cell.length_c   1.000
_cell.angle_alpha   90.00
_cell.angle_beta   90.00
_cell.angle_gamma   90.00
#
_symmetry.space_group_name_H-M   'P 1'
#
loop_
_entity.id
_entity.type
_entity.pdbx_description
1 polymer ?
#
loop_
_entity_poly.entity_id
_entity_poly.type
_entity_poly.pdbx_seq_one_letter_code
_entity_poly.pdbx_strand_id
1 'polypeptide(L)'
;MPPVPASPHAVCAYLTDRAEQGVSVSTLELACAAIGAHHRDQDLPDPIRHDTVRQVRRGLRRTLGTAARHPAHALDLAEIAAIVAAIDPTTPAGARDRALILLGYASALRPGELAALTLADLQPQAGGLLLHVRRSKTDQEARGEVVAVAAGRQSATCPLAALDAWLCSRGAAPGPLFTALRHQHRATREPICGTTVSKIVTRRDRAAGIVAPHVTGHSLRSGHATTAAAAGVPLDRIAAQTRHRQLRVLIEHYIRPAQALAITTSRDLGL
;
A
#
# COMPACT_ATOMS: atom_id res chain seq x y z
N MET A 1 12.89 35.58 -11.84
CA MET A 1 13.39 34.84 -13.04
C MET A 1 12.31 33.89 -13.51
N PRO A 2 12.18 33.65 -14.84
CA PRO A 2 11.29 32.60 -15.33
C PRO A 2 11.72 31.24 -14.75
N PRO A 3 10.78 30.35 -14.40
CA PRO A 3 11.09 29.07 -13.78
C PRO A 3 11.77 28.06 -14.74
N VAL A 4 11.76 28.34 -16.05
CA VAL A 4 12.33 27.50 -17.11
C VAL A 4 12.99 28.40 -18.18
N PRO A 5 14.18 28.03 -18.72
CA PRO A 5 15.02 26.89 -18.31
C PRO A 5 15.65 27.11 -16.93
N ALA A 6 15.56 26.11 -16.08
CA ALA A 6 16.19 26.13 -14.77
C ALA A 6 17.69 25.87 -14.91
N SER A 7 18.52 26.73 -14.32
CA SER A 7 19.96 26.48 -14.30
C SER A 7 20.29 25.34 -13.32
N PRO A 8 21.35 24.53 -13.58
CA PRO A 8 21.81 23.51 -12.64
C PRO A 8 22.06 24.06 -11.24
N HIS A 9 22.60 25.28 -11.12
CA HIS A 9 22.81 25.93 -9.82
C HIS A 9 21.51 26.27 -9.09
N ALA A 10 20.48 26.73 -9.80
CA ALA A 10 19.18 27.00 -9.20
C ALA A 10 18.52 25.70 -8.69
N VAL A 11 18.67 24.59 -9.42
CA VAL A 11 18.20 23.27 -8.95
C VAL A 11 18.97 22.83 -7.70
N CYS A 12 20.30 22.98 -7.67
CA CYS A 12 21.10 22.66 -6.49
C CYS A 12 20.64 23.46 -5.26
N ALA A 13 20.45 24.78 -5.41
CA ALA A 13 19.98 25.65 -4.33
C ALA A 13 18.59 25.22 -3.83
N TYR A 14 17.66 24.94 -4.74
CA TYR A 14 16.33 24.43 -4.41
C TYR A 14 16.39 23.11 -3.62
N LEU A 15 17.20 22.14 -4.06
CA LEU A 15 17.29 20.84 -3.39
C LEU A 15 17.88 20.96 -1.98
N THR A 16 18.90 21.81 -1.81
CA THR A 16 19.51 22.08 -0.50
C THR A 16 18.53 22.80 0.43
N ASP A 17 17.89 23.88 -0.01
CA ASP A 17 16.89 24.61 0.79
C ASP A 17 15.74 23.70 1.25
N ARG A 18 15.21 22.87 0.33
CA ARG A 18 14.16 21.90 0.68
C ARG A 18 14.67 20.83 1.65
N ALA A 19 15.92 20.36 1.50
CA ALA A 19 16.52 19.43 2.43
C ALA A 19 16.67 20.02 3.84
N GLU A 20 17.09 21.29 3.95
CA GLU A 20 17.20 22.04 5.22
C GLU A 20 15.84 22.22 5.90
N GLN A 21 14.77 22.39 5.10
CA GLN A 21 13.37 22.37 5.57
C GLN A 21 12.86 20.97 5.94
N GLY A 22 13.74 19.97 6.04
CA GLY A 22 13.43 18.63 6.51
C GLY A 22 12.71 17.75 5.48
N VAL A 23 12.69 18.11 4.20
CA VAL A 23 12.05 17.31 3.16
C VAL A 23 12.76 15.96 2.97
N SER A 24 11.97 14.91 2.74
CA SER A 24 12.53 13.56 2.53
C SER A 24 13.24 13.45 1.18
N VAL A 25 14.29 12.61 1.12
CA VAL A 25 14.99 12.30 -0.14
C VAL A 25 14.03 11.84 -1.24
N SER A 26 13.05 11.00 -0.92
CA SER A 26 12.05 10.53 -1.89
C SER A 26 11.23 11.67 -2.49
N THR A 27 10.90 12.69 -1.69
CA THR A 27 10.20 13.88 -2.16
C THR A 27 11.10 14.76 -3.04
N LEU A 28 12.39 14.90 -2.67
CA LEU A 28 13.37 15.63 -3.47
C LEU A 28 13.60 14.97 -4.84
N GLU A 29 13.68 13.64 -4.87
CA GLU A 29 13.81 12.85 -6.10
C GLU A 29 12.55 12.96 -6.98
N LEU A 30 11.35 13.02 -6.39
CA LEU A 30 10.12 13.29 -7.13
C LEU A 30 10.14 14.70 -7.75
N ALA A 31 10.59 15.71 -7.01
CA ALA A 31 10.74 17.06 -7.54
C ALA A 31 11.76 17.10 -8.69
N CYS A 32 12.90 16.42 -8.56
CA CYS A 32 13.86 16.27 -9.65
C CYS A 32 13.22 15.65 -10.89
N ALA A 33 12.48 14.54 -10.73
CA ALA A 33 11.82 13.88 -11.84
C ALA A 33 10.83 14.81 -12.57
N ALA A 34 10.06 15.59 -11.82
CA ALA A 34 9.13 16.58 -12.36
C ALA A 34 9.85 17.71 -13.12
N ILE A 35 10.91 18.28 -12.52
CA ILE A 35 11.73 19.33 -13.16
C ILE A 35 12.31 18.81 -14.48
N GLY A 36 12.93 17.62 -14.46
CA GLY A 36 13.55 17.04 -15.66
C GLY A 36 12.52 16.67 -16.73
N ALA A 37 11.34 16.17 -16.34
CA ALA A 37 10.24 15.92 -17.28
C ALA A 37 9.77 17.21 -17.95
N HIS A 38 9.52 18.27 -17.18
CA HIS A 38 9.04 19.54 -17.72
C HIS A 38 10.04 20.21 -18.67
N HIS A 39 11.35 20.00 -18.50
CA HIS A 39 12.36 20.46 -19.46
C HIS A 39 12.32 19.64 -20.74
N ARG A 40 12.25 18.31 -20.64
CA ARG A 40 12.19 17.42 -21.81
C ARG A 40 10.90 17.63 -22.63
N ASP A 41 9.78 17.91 -21.97
CA ASP A 41 8.50 18.22 -22.64
C ASP A 41 8.55 19.52 -23.46
N GLN A 42 9.55 20.37 -23.23
CA GLN A 42 9.81 21.61 -23.95
C GLN A 42 11.07 21.53 -24.84
N ASP A 43 11.61 20.33 -25.05
CA ASP A 43 12.85 20.09 -25.80
C ASP A 43 14.07 20.88 -25.25
N LEU A 44 14.07 21.18 -23.94
CA LEU A 44 15.15 21.88 -23.26
C LEU A 44 16.15 20.90 -22.62
N PRO A 45 17.42 21.32 -22.43
CA PRO A 45 18.39 20.55 -21.67
C PRO A 45 17.89 20.21 -20.26
N ASP A 46 17.94 18.95 -19.88
CA ASP A 46 17.51 18.47 -18.56
C ASP A 46 18.56 18.84 -17.49
N PRO A 47 18.29 19.80 -16.59
CA PRO A 47 19.26 20.26 -15.60
C PRO A 47 19.58 19.17 -14.57
N ILE A 48 18.72 18.16 -14.41
CA ILE A 48 18.89 17.06 -13.46
C ILE A 48 20.01 16.12 -13.88
N ARG A 49 20.32 16.07 -15.18
CA ARG A 49 21.41 15.27 -15.74
C ARG A 49 22.78 15.93 -15.55
N HIS A 50 22.83 17.21 -15.21
CA HIS A 50 24.08 17.95 -14.98
C HIS A 50 24.86 17.39 -13.77
N ASP A 51 26.19 17.33 -13.88
CA ASP A 51 27.05 16.68 -12.88
C ASP A 51 26.95 17.31 -11.49
N THR A 52 26.87 18.64 -11.41
CA THR A 52 26.67 19.36 -10.14
C THR A 52 25.39 18.91 -9.43
N VAL A 53 24.27 18.77 -10.16
CA VAL A 53 22.99 18.33 -9.59
C VAL A 53 23.06 16.87 -9.16
N ARG A 54 23.73 16.01 -9.95
CA ARG A 54 23.98 14.61 -9.57
C ARG A 54 24.80 14.50 -8.28
N GLN A 55 25.84 15.33 -8.13
CA GLN A 55 26.67 15.35 -6.93
C GLN A 55 25.89 15.80 -5.69
N VAL A 56 25.11 16.88 -5.79
CA VAL A 56 24.24 17.36 -4.71
C VAL A 56 23.24 16.29 -4.30
N ARG A 57 22.52 15.67 -5.26
CA ARG A 57 21.59 14.57 -4.97
C ARG A 57 22.27 13.40 -4.25
N ARG A 58 23.48 13.02 -4.68
CA ARG A 58 24.26 11.96 -4.02
C ARG A 58 24.67 12.35 -2.59
N GLY A 59 25.06 13.61 -2.38
CA GLY A 59 25.35 14.18 -1.06
C GLY A 59 24.14 14.12 -0.14
N LEU A 60 23.00 14.67 -0.58
CA LEU A 60 21.74 14.68 0.17
C LEU A 60 21.28 13.26 0.53
N ARG A 61 21.41 12.29 -0.38
CA ARG A 61 21.10 10.88 -0.10
C ARG A 61 21.95 10.28 1.02
N ARG A 62 23.23 10.67 1.12
CA ARG A 62 24.14 10.20 2.17
C ARG A 62 23.85 10.87 3.50
N THR A 63 23.64 12.19 3.48
CA THR A 63 23.43 12.99 4.70
C THR A 63 22.08 12.69 5.34
N LEU A 64 21.01 12.62 4.53
CA LEU A 64 19.64 12.44 5.03
C LEU A 64 19.23 10.98 5.18
N GLY A 65 19.97 10.06 4.54
CA GLY A 65 19.58 8.65 4.41
C GLY A 65 18.41 8.43 3.43
N THR A 66 18.29 7.21 2.91
CA THR A 66 17.22 6.83 1.97
C THR A 66 16.18 5.89 2.57
N ALA A 67 16.33 5.52 3.84
CA ALA A 67 15.35 4.69 4.54
C ALA A 67 14.01 5.45 4.63
N ALA A 68 12.90 4.71 4.50
CA ALA A 68 11.59 5.29 4.77
C ALA A 68 11.57 5.75 6.24
N ARG A 69 11.33 7.04 6.48
CA ARG A 69 11.36 7.61 7.85
C ARG A 69 10.32 6.95 8.77
N HIS A 70 9.18 6.54 8.21
CA HIS A 70 8.13 5.82 8.93
C HIS A 70 7.51 4.76 7.99
N PRO A 71 8.03 3.54 7.93
CA PRO A 71 7.34 2.46 7.23
C PRO A 71 5.98 2.22 7.90
N ALA A 72 4.98 1.85 7.10
CA ALA A 72 3.68 1.49 7.65
C ALA A 72 3.82 0.26 8.56
N HIS A 73 3.27 0.33 9.78
CA HIS A 73 3.24 -0.82 10.69
C HIS A 73 2.58 -2.01 10.00
N ALA A 74 3.18 -3.20 10.14
CA ALA A 74 2.67 -4.43 9.55
C ALA A 74 1.65 -5.04 10.50
N LEU A 75 0.36 -4.85 10.22
CA LEU A 75 -0.71 -5.38 11.07
C LEU A 75 -0.67 -6.91 11.09
N ASP A 76 -0.56 -7.52 12.26
CA ASP A 76 -0.61 -8.98 12.39
C ASP A 76 -2.07 -9.51 12.43
N LEU A 77 -2.23 -10.83 12.48
CA LEU A 77 -3.56 -11.45 12.51
C LEU A 77 -4.36 -11.11 13.78
N ALA A 78 -3.70 -10.91 14.92
CA ALA A 78 -4.36 -10.57 16.18
C ALA A 78 -4.87 -9.11 16.14
N GLU A 79 -4.06 -8.19 15.61
CA GLU A 79 -4.45 -6.80 15.38
C GLU A 79 -5.60 -6.72 14.36
N ILE A 80 -5.53 -7.46 13.25
CA ILE A 80 -6.63 -7.53 12.28
C ILE A 80 -7.90 -8.06 12.94
N ALA A 81 -7.81 -9.13 13.73
CA ALA A 81 -8.96 -9.69 14.45
C ALA A 81 -9.57 -8.67 15.43
N ALA A 82 -8.74 -7.96 16.19
CA ALA A 82 -9.18 -6.91 17.11
C ALA A 82 -9.87 -5.76 16.37
N ILE A 83 -9.29 -5.30 15.25
CA ILE A 83 -9.87 -4.24 14.43
C ILE A 83 -11.25 -4.63 13.90
N VAL A 84 -11.39 -5.84 13.34
CA VAL A 84 -12.69 -6.26 12.76
C VAL A 84 -13.73 -6.60 13.83
N ALA A 85 -13.30 -7.03 15.02
CA ALA A 85 -14.21 -7.27 16.15
C ALA A 85 -14.81 -5.97 16.69
N ALA A 86 -14.10 -4.85 16.60
CA ALA A 86 -14.58 -3.52 16.99
C ALA A 86 -15.52 -2.86 15.95
N ILE A 87 -15.83 -3.53 14.83
CA ILE A 87 -16.68 -3.00 13.77
C ILE A 87 -18.05 -3.68 13.82
N ASP A 88 -19.12 -2.89 13.98
CA ASP A 88 -20.49 -3.37 13.84
C ASP A 88 -20.81 -3.69 12.36
N PRO A 89 -20.91 -4.98 11.97
CA PRO A 89 -21.11 -5.37 10.58
C PRO A 89 -22.56 -5.20 10.10
N THR A 90 -23.50 -4.86 11.00
CA THR A 90 -24.92 -4.67 10.65
C THR A 90 -25.17 -3.32 9.99
N THR A 91 -24.27 -2.36 10.21
CA THR A 91 -24.32 -1.05 9.54
C THR A 91 -23.67 -1.12 8.16
N PRO A 92 -24.17 -0.40 7.14
CA PRO A 92 -23.53 -0.33 5.83
C PRO A 92 -22.08 0.16 5.88
N ALA A 93 -21.76 1.10 6.78
CA ALA A 93 -20.40 1.56 7.01
C ALA A 93 -19.50 0.49 7.62
N GLY A 94 -19.99 -0.27 8.59
CA GLY A 94 -19.21 -1.34 9.20
C GLY A 94 -19.04 -2.55 8.28
N ALA A 95 -20.10 -2.97 7.57
CA ALA A 95 -20.01 -4.01 6.55
C ALA A 95 -18.94 -3.66 5.49
N ARG A 96 -18.99 -2.42 4.96
CA ARG A 96 -17.99 -1.93 3.99
C ARG A 96 -16.58 -1.97 4.56
N ASP A 97 -16.37 -1.36 5.73
CA ASP A 97 -15.04 -1.19 6.30
C ASP A 97 -14.43 -2.56 6.67
N ARG A 98 -15.23 -3.49 7.21
CA ARG A 98 -14.83 -4.86 7.52
C ARG A 98 -14.46 -5.65 6.26
N ALA A 99 -15.29 -5.57 5.22
CA ALA A 99 -14.98 -6.18 3.92
C ALA A 99 -13.70 -5.62 3.31
N LEU A 100 -13.52 -4.30 3.35
CA LEU A 100 -12.34 -3.61 2.83
C LEU A 100 -11.06 -4.03 3.56
N ILE A 101 -11.09 -4.10 4.90
CA ILE A 101 -9.92 -4.50 5.70
C ILE A 101 -9.55 -5.96 5.45
N LEU A 102 -10.52 -6.88 5.53
CA LEU A 102 -10.27 -8.31 5.37
C LEU A 102 -9.87 -8.67 3.94
N LEU A 103 -10.56 -8.11 2.94
CA LEU A 103 -10.21 -8.32 1.53
C LEU A 103 -8.84 -7.71 1.23
N GLY A 104 -8.56 -6.49 1.71
CA GLY A 104 -7.27 -5.82 1.53
C GLY A 104 -6.10 -6.59 2.16
N TYR A 105 -6.31 -7.15 3.35
CA TYR A 105 -5.33 -8.00 4.01
C TYR A 105 -5.13 -9.33 3.25
N ALA A 106 -6.21 -10.05 2.94
CA ALA A 106 -6.12 -11.36 2.31
C ALA A 106 -5.53 -11.30 0.88
N SER A 107 -5.84 -10.25 0.13
CA SER A 107 -5.35 -10.05 -1.24
C SER A 107 -3.99 -9.35 -1.33
N ALA A 108 -3.49 -8.79 -0.21
CA ALA A 108 -2.28 -7.96 -0.16
C ALA A 108 -2.25 -6.82 -1.20
N LEU A 109 -3.41 -6.33 -1.66
CA LEU A 109 -3.50 -5.25 -2.64
C LEU A 109 -3.04 -3.92 -2.03
N ARG A 110 -2.55 -3.03 -2.90
CA ARG A 110 -2.29 -1.64 -2.50
C ARG A 110 -3.61 -0.91 -2.31
N PRO A 111 -3.67 0.13 -1.45
CA PRO A 111 -4.90 0.87 -1.22
C PRO A 111 -5.59 1.41 -2.47
N GLY A 112 -4.81 1.89 -3.45
CA GLY A 112 -5.34 2.36 -4.73
C GLY A 112 -5.91 1.25 -5.62
N GLU A 113 -5.32 0.04 -5.58
CA GLU A 113 -5.81 -1.11 -6.35
C GLU A 113 -7.10 -1.65 -5.74
N LEU A 114 -7.14 -1.77 -4.41
CA LEU A 114 -8.35 -2.17 -3.67
C LEU A 114 -9.51 -1.21 -3.93
N ALA A 115 -9.23 0.10 -3.94
CA ALA A 115 -10.23 1.12 -4.25
C ALA A 115 -10.71 1.08 -5.72
N ALA A 116 -9.87 0.59 -6.64
CA ALA A 116 -10.17 0.54 -8.07
C ALA A 116 -10.94 -0.73 -8.49
N LEU A 117 -11.12 -1.70 -7.60
CA LEU A 117 -11.91 -2.90 -7.90
C LEU A 117 -13.37 -2.53 -8.23
N THR A 118 -13.91 -3.21 -9.23
CA THR A 118 -15.32 -3.15 -9.62
C THR A 118 -15.95 -4.54 -9.46
N LEU A 119 -17.28 -4.64 -9.45
CA LEU A 119 -17.95 -5.95 -9.41
C LEU A 119 -17.56 -6.87 -10.58
N ALA A 120 -17.20 -6.31 -11.74
CA ALA A 120 -16.76 -7.09 -12.89
C ALA A 120 -15.36 -7.70 -12.71
N ASP A 121 -14.59 -7.21 -11.74
CA ASP A 121 -13.26 -7.74 -11.42
C ASP A 121 -13.32 -8.94 -10.47
N LEU A 122 -14.52 -9.33 -9.99
CA LEU A 122 -14.73 -10.43 -9.07
C LEU A 122 -15.15 -11.68 -9.85
N GLN A 123 -14.37 -12.75 -9.69
CA GLN A 123 -14.67 -14.06 -10.26
C GLN A 123 -14.74 -15.09 -9.13
N PRO A 124 -15.94 -15.37 -8.59
CA PRO A 124 -16.13 -16.39 -7.57
C PRO A 124 -15.63 -17.75 -8.05
N GLN A 125 -15.01 -18.51 -7.16
CA GLN A 125 -14.53 -19.87 -7.41
C GLN A 125 -14.89 -20.78 -6.23
N ALA A 126 -14.85 -22.09 -6.45
CA ALA A 126 -15.01 -23.03 -5.34
C ALA A 126 -13.92 -22.78 -4.27
N GLY A 127 -14.35 -22.41 -3.06
CA GLY A 127 -13.46 -22.15 -1.92
C GLY A 127 -12.74 -20.79 -1.93
N GLY A 128 -13.06 -19.89 -2.87
CA GLY A 128 -12.33 -18.62 -2.99
C GLY A 128 -12.93 -17.61 -3.95
N LEU A 129 -12.14 -16.58 -4.21
CA LEU A 129 -12.43 -15.49 -5.12
C LEU A 129 -11.18 -15.14 -5.90
N LEU A 130 -11.29 -15.03 -7.22
CA LEU A 130 -10.26 -14.43 -8.07
C LEU A 130 -10.60 -12.95 -8.27
N LEU A 131 -9.60 -12.10 -8.06
CA LEU A 131 -9.67 -10.66 -8.27
C LEU A 131 -8.82 -10.29 -9.48
N HIS A 132 -9.43 -9.64 -10.46
CA HIS A 132 -8.70 -9.12 -11.61
C HIS A 132 -8.21 -7.68 -11.34
N VAL A 133 -6.91 -7.53 -11.11
CA VAL A 133 -6.28 -6.22 -10.90
C VAL A 133 -5.89 -5.64 -12.26
N ARG A 134 -6.76 -4.79 -12.81
CA ARG A 134 -6.61 -4.22 -14.16
C ARG A 134 -5.36 -3.38 -14.37
N ARG A 135 -4.87 -2.70 -13.33
CA ARG A 135 -3.66 -1.87 -13.38
C ARG A 135 -3.00 -1.81 -12.01
N SER A 136 -1.67 -1.80 -12.00
CA SER A 136 -0.87 -1.58 -10.79
C SER A 136 0.15 -0.48 -11.00
N LYS A 137 0.73 0.07 -9.91
CA LYS A 137 1.86 1.02 -10.00
C LYS A 137 3.03 0.45 -10.83
N THR A 138 3.20 -0.87 -10.82
CA THR A 138 4.29 -1.56 -11.53
C THR A 138 3.87 -2.13 -12.88
N ASP A 139 2.58 -2.11 -13.20
CA ASP A 139 2.00 -2.53 -14.47
C ASP A 139 1.45 -1.31 -15.23
N GLN A 140 2.38 -0.53 -15.80
CA GLN A 140 2.04 0.71 -16.51
C GLN A 140 1.31 0.44 -17.83
N GLU A 141 1.56 -0.71 -18.45
CA GLU A 141 0.94 -1.20 -19.69
C GLU A 141 -0.44 -1.84 -19.46
N ALA A 142 -0.90 -1.97 -18.20
CA ALA A 142 -2.19 -2.53 -17.84
C ALA A 142 -2.45 -3.94 -18.41
N ARG A 143 -1.43 -4.82 -18.37
CA ARG A 143 -1.61 -6.24 -18.71
C ARG A 143 -2.62 -6.92 -17.78
N GLY A 144 -2.74 -6.41 -16.55
CA GLY A 144 -3.59 -6.97 -15.53
C GLY A 144 -2.95 -8.18 -14.84
N GLU A 145 -3.33 -8.41 -13.59
CA GLU A 145 -2.88 -9.56 -12.80
C GLU A 145 -4.06 -10.16 -12.04
N VAL A 146 -4.07 -11.49 -11.88
CA VAL A 146 -5.10 -12.19 -11.09
C VAL A 146 -4.55 -12.45 -9.69
N VAL A 147 -5.33 -12.10 -8.67
CA VAL A 147 -5.02 -12.39 -7.26
C VAL A 147 -6.09 -13.30 -6.68
N ALA A 148 -5.67 -14.41 -6.09
CA ALA A 148 -6.59 -15.33 -5.41
C ALA A 148 -6.77 -14.94 -3.94
N VAL A 149 -8.02 -15.03 -3.47
CA VAL A 149 -8.40 -14.87 -2.06
C VAL A 149 -9.16 -16.11 -1.63
N ALA A 150 -8.59 -16.87 -0.70
CA ALA A 150 -9.25 -18.05 -0.15
C ALA A 150 -10.33 -17.66 0.87
N ALA A 151 -11.35 -18.51 1.02
CA ALA A 151 -12.28 -18.41 2.13
C ALA A 151 -11.56 -18.57 3.47
N GLY A 152 -11.87 -17.71 4.44
CA GLY A 152 -11.32 -17.80 5.79
C GLY A 152 -11.95 -18.94 6.57
N ARG A 153 -11.16 -19.61 7.42
CA ARG A 153 -11.62 -20.72 8.27
C ARG A 153 -12.57 -20.27 9.39
N GLN A 154 -12.48 -19.01 9.80
CA GLN A 154 -13.30 -18.42 10.85
C GLN A 154 -14.21 -17.36 10.23
N SER A 155 -15.52 -17.44 10.47
CA SER A 155 -16.49 -16.47 9.93
C SER A 155 -16.17 -15.02 10.37
N ALA A 156 -15.68 -14.85 11.60
CA ALA A 156 -15.31 -13.55 12.17
C ALA A 156 -14.15 -12.84 11.43
N THR A 157 -13.31 -13.57 10.70
CA THR A 157 -12.19 -13.01 9.93
C THR A 157 -12.20 -13.45 8.46
N CYS A 158 -13.31 -14.06 7.99
CA CYS A 158 -13.42 -14.54 6.62
C CYS A 158 -13.64 -13.36 5.64
N PRO A 159 -12.74 -13.15 4.66
CA PRO A 159 -12.86 -12.06 3.70
C PRO A 159 -14.09 -12.21 2.79
N LEU A 160 -14.47 -13.44 2.43
CA LEU A 160 -15.63 -13.69 1.57
C LEU A 160 -16.94 -13.42 2.33
N ALA A 161 -17.07 -13.90 3.57
CA ALA A 161 -18.26 -13.62 4.38
C ALA A 161 -18.43 -12.12 4.65
N ALA A 162 -17.33 -11.39 4.86
CA ALA A 162 -17.37 -9.94 5.00
C ALA A 162 -17.76 -9.24 3.69
N LEU A 163 -17.22 -9.71 2.56
CA LEU A 163 -17.56 -9.21 1.23
C LEU A 163 -19.05 -9.42 0.92
N ASP A 164 -19.60 -10.60 1.20
CA ASP A 164 -21.02 -10.89 0.99
C ASP A 164 -21.92 -9.95 1.80
N ALA A 165 -21.59 -9.72 3.08
CA ALA A 165 -22.31 -8.75 3.92
C ALA A 165 -22.28 -7.33 3.34
N TRP A 166 -21.14 -6.90 2.80
CA TRP A 166 -21.04 -5.62 2.10
C TRP A 166 -21.88 -5.59 0.82
N LEU A 167 -21.85 -6.66 0.01
CA LEU A 167 -22.62 -6.75 -1.23
C LEU A 167 -24.13 -6.71 -0.97
N CYS A 168 -24.62 -7.24 0.15
CA CYS A 168 -26.02 -7.06 0.58
C CYS A 168 -26.40 -5.58 0.77
N SER A 169 -25.49 -4.76 1.31
CA SER A 169 -25.73 -3.32 1.50
C SER A 169 -25.49 -2.49 0.23
N ARG A 170 -24.50 -2.89 -0.57
CA ARG A 170 -24.07 -2.19 -1.79
C ARG A 170 -24.97 -2.50 -2.99
N GLY A 171 -25.62 -3.66 -2.99
CA GLY A 171 -26.49 -4.14 -4.07
C GLY A 171 -25.72 -4.73 -5.26
N ALA A 172 -26.44 -5.23 -6.25
CA ALA A 172 -25.87 -5.95 -7.41
C ALA A 172 -25.60 -5.09 -8.66
N ALA A 173 -26.00 -3.82 -8.66
CA ALA A 173 -25.87 -2.97 -9.85
C ALA A 173 -24.40 -2.82 -10.29
N PRO A 174 -24.05 -2.85 -11.58
CA PRO A 174 -22.66 -2.71 -12.02
C PRO A 174 -21.96 -1.45 -11.46
N GLY A 175 -20.64 -1.52 -11.23
CA GLY A 175 -19.85 -0.37 -10.78
C GLY A 175 -18.74 -0.71 -9.78
N PRO A 176 -18.19 0.29 -9.08
CA PRO A 176 -17.15 0.10 -8.08
C PRO A 176 -17.56 -0.90 -7.00
N LEU A 177 -16.61 -1.69 -6.53
CA LEU A 177 -16.81 -2.63 -5.43
C LEU A 177 -17.01 -1.86 -4.12
N PHE A 178 -16.10 -0.93 -3.82
CA PHE A 178 -16.18 -0.08 -2.64
C PHE A 178 -16.59 1.34 -3.03
N THR A 179 -17.68 1.80 -2.44
CA THR A 179 -18.30 3.08 -2.79
C THR A 179 -18.32 4.03 -1.60
N ALA A 180 -18.44 5.32 -1.89
CA ALA A 180 -18.77 6.30 -0.87
C ALA A 180 -20.15 6.00 -0.26
N LEU A 181 -20.34 6.40 0.99
CA LEU A 181 -21.61 6.26 1.70
C LEU A 181 -22.20 7.64 1.95
N ARG A 182 -23.43 7.86 1.46
CA ARG A 182 -24.20 9.06 1.78
C ARG A 182 -24.73 8.93 3.21
N HIS A 183 -24.45 9.92 4.05
CA HIS A 183 -24.76 9.93 5.48
C HIS A 183 -24.36 8.63 6.21
N GLN A 184 -23.32 7.93 5.75
CA GLN A 184 -22.85 6.65 6.33
C GLN A 184 -23.83 5.46 6.25
N HIS A 185 -25.03 5.63 5.68
CA HIS A 185 -26.06 4.59 5.67
C HIS A 185 -26.42 4.08 4.28
N ARG A 186 -26.12 4.82 3.21
CA ARG A 186 -26.52 4.42 1.85
C ARG A 186 -25.35 4.38 0.89
N ALA A 187 -25.11 3.22 0.28
CA ALA A 187 -24.16 3.05 -0.81
C ALA A 187 -24.51 3.97 -1.99
N THR A 188 -23.52 4.73 -2.44
CA THR A 188 -23.61 5.55 -3.65
C THR A 188 -23.05 4.78 -4.85
N ARG A 189 -23.03 5.40 -6.03
CA ARG A 189 -22.32 4.87 -7.21
C ARG A 189 -20.91 5.42 -7.36
N GLU A 190 -20.49 6.30 -6.46
CA GLU A 190 -19.19 6.95 -6.51
C GLU A 190 -18.11 6.05 -5.89
N PRO A 191 -16.98 5.83 -6.57
CA PRO A 191 -15.89 5.03 -6.03
C PRO A 191 -15.24 5.74 -4.85
N ILE A 192 -14.73 4.96 -3.89
CA ILE A 192 -13.71 5.48 -2.98
C ILE A 192 -12.34 5.54 -3.68
N CYS A 193 -11.41 6.30 -3.13
CA CYS A 193 -10.02 6.32 -3.60
C CYS A 193 -9.07 5.73 -2.53
N GLY A 194 -7.81 5.47 -2.92
CA GLY A 194 -6.83 4.84 -2.03
C GLY A 194 -6.51 5.66 -0.75
N THR A 195 -6.70 6.98 -0.77
CA THR A 195 -6.56 7.81 0.43
C THR A 195 -7.72 7.59 1.39
N THR A 196 -8.95 7.39 0.89
CA THR A 196 -10.11 7.00 1.69
C THR A 196 -9.92 5.62 2.31
N VAL A 197 -9.37 4.65 1.56
CA VAL A 197 -8.98 3.33 2.11
C VAL A 197 -8.03 3.51 3.29
N SER A 198 -6.96 4.30 3.12
CA SER A 198 -6.00 4.56 4.20
C SER A 198 -6.66 5.20 5.43
N LYS A 199 -7.52 6.20 5.23
CA LYS A 199 -8.27 6.86 6.32
C LYS A 199 -9.19 5.89 7.06
N ILE A 200 -9.85 4.96 6.35
CA ILE A 200 -10.69 3.93 6.96
C ILE A 200 -9.84 3.02 7.84
N VAL A 201 -8.73 2.50 7.32
CA VAL A 201 -7.83 1.61 8.08
C VAL A 201 -7.33 2.32 9.34
N THR A 202 -6.77 3.53 9.23
CA THR A 202 -6.30 4.30 10.39
C THR A 202 -7.40 4.62 11.39
N ARG A 203 -8.63 4.91 10.94
CA ARG A 203 -9.75 5.18 11.84
C ARG A 203 -10.17 3.92 12.61
N ARG A 204 -10.26 2.78 11.94
CA ARG A 204 -10.70 1.52 12.55
C ARG A 204 -9.65 0.94 13.50
N ASP A 205 -8.39 1.07 13.12
CA ASP A 205 -7.23 0.83 13.99
C ASP A 205 -7.32 1.60 15.32
N ARG A 206 -7.49 2.93 15.26
CA ARG A 206 -7.67 3.78 16.45
C ARG A 206 -8.89 3.40 17.29
N ALA A 207 -10.02 3.10 16.63
CA ALA A 207 -11.24 2.71 17.32
C ALA A 207 -11.09 1.36 18.06
N ALA A 208 -10.20 0.50 17.59
CA ALA A 208 -9.88 -0.77 18.24
C ALA A 208 -8.80 -0.64 19.34
N GLY A 209 -8.27 0.56 19.58
CA GLY A 209 -7.28 0.82 20.63
C GLY A 209 -5.90 0.22 20.36
N ILE A 210 -5.57 -0.05 19.09
CA ILE A 210 -4.25 -0.58 18.71
C ILE A 210 -3.17 0.48 18.99
N VAL A 211 -2.18 0.12 19.79
CA VAL A 211 -1.04 1.00 20.12
C VAL A 211 0.12 0.68 19.17
N ALA A 212 -0.07 1.02 17.88
CA ALA A 212 0.93 0.82 16.85
C ALA A 212 1.31 2.14 16.16
N PRO A 213 2.61 2.37 15.89
CA PRO A 213 3.04 3.57 15.19
C PRO A 213 2.66 3.51 13.71
N HIS A 214 2.11 4.59 13.15
CA HIS A 214 1.98 4.79 11.69
C HIS A 214 1.18 3.68 10.95
N VAL A 215 -0.04 3.40 11.40
CA VAL A 215 -0.98 2.53 10.66
C VAL A 215 -1.62 3.29 9.49
N THR A 216 -1.51 2.72 8.28
CA THR A 216 -2.06 3.30 7.04
C THR A 216 -2.67 2.20 6.16
N GLY A 217 -3.20 2.53 4.98
CA GLY A 217 -3.69 1.51 4.06
C GLY A 217 -2.61 0.49 3.62
N HIS A 218 -1.33 0.87 3.62
CA HIS A 218 -0.24 -0.05 3.29
C HIS A 218 0.01 -1.09 4.38
N SER A 219 -0.47 -0.85 5.61
CA SER A 219 -0.33 -1.77 6.74
C SER A 219 -0.97 -3.12 6.49
N LEU A 220 -2.05 -3.19 5.71
CA LEU A 220 -2.71 -4.45 5.34
C LEU A 220 -1.78 -5.35 4.50
N ARG A 221 -1.17 -4.76 3.46
CA ARG A 221 -0.25 -5.46 2.58
C ARG A 221 1.05 -5.86 3.29
N SER A 222 1.62 -4.94 4.06
CA SER A 222 2.82 -5.21 4.87
C SER A 222 2.54 -6.32 5.89
N GLY A 223 1.40 -6.23 6.58
CA GLY A 223 0.91 -7.22 7.52
C GLY A 223 0.82 -8.61 6.91
N HIS A 224 0.13 -8.74 5.77
CA HIS A 224 0.04 -10.01 5.06
C HIS A 224 1.41 -10.62 4.75
N ALA A 225 2.32 -9.84 4.15
CA ALA A 225 3.63 -10.32 3.72
C ALA A 225 4.48 -10.77 4.93
N THR A 226 4.49 -9.96 5.98
CA THR A 226 5.22 -10.22 7.23
C THR A 226 4.66 -11.44 7.95
N THR A 227 3.34 -11.55 8.11
CA THR A 227 2.71 -12.68 8.79
C THR A 227 2.88 -13.99 8.00
N ALA A 228 2.77 -13.95 6.66
CA ALA A 228 3.03 -15.13 5.83
C ALA A 228 4.49 -15.60 5.95
N ALA A 229 5.45 -14.67 5.98
CA ALA A 229 6.86 -15.00 6.17
C ALA A 229 7.14 -15.58 7.56
N ALA A 230 6.54 -15.01 8.61
CA ALA A 230 6.65 -15.53 9.98
C ALA A 230 6.02 -16.94 10.11
N ALA A 231 4.97 -17.22 9.34
CA ALA A 231 4.34 -18.54 9.25
C ALA A 231 5.09 -19.55 8.35
N GLY A 232 6.26 -19.19 7.81
CA GLY A 232 7.07 -20.08 6.98
C GLY A 232 6.52 -20.32 5.57
N VAL A 233 5.63 -19.46 5.07
CA VAL A 233 5.13 -19.58 3.68
C VAL A 233 6.30 -19.37 2.70
N PRO A 234 6.45 -20.24 1.68
CA PRO A 234 7.51 -20.11 0.68
C PRO A 234 7.54 -18.73 0.00
N LEU A 235 8.75 -18.23 -0.23
CA LEU A 235 9.00 -16.87 -0.75
C LEU A 235 8.30 -16.61 -2.10
N ASP A 236 8.34 -17.58 -3.00
CA ASP A 236 7.70 -17.53 -4.32
C ASP A 236 6.18 -17.35 -4.20
N ARG A 237 5.54 -18.03 -3.23
CA ARG A 237 4.11 -17.88 -2.96
C ARG A 237 3.77 -16.50 -2.39
N ILE A 238 4.57 -16.00 -1.45
CA ILE A 238 4.40 -14.63 -0.92
C ILE A 238 4.60 -13.61 -2.04
N ALA A 239 5.62 -13.80 -2.89
CA ALA A 239 5.91 -12.92 -4.01
C ALA A 239 4.80 -12.93 -5.07
N ALA A 240 4.20 -14.09 -5.35
CA ALA A 240 3.05 -14.21 -6.24
C ALA A 240 1.83 -13.46 -5.67
N GLN A 241 1.47 -13.70 -4.40
CA GLN A 241 0.32 -13.05 -3.77
C GLN A 241 0.48 -11.53 -3.69
N THR A 242 1.68 -11.09 -3.31
CA THR A 242 1.99 -9.67 -3.21
C THR A 242 2.37 -9.06 -4.57
N ARG A 243 2.57 -9.82 -5.63
CA ARG A 243 2.99 -9.33 -6.95
C ARG A 243 4.29 -8.50 -6.91
N HIS A 244 5.27 -8.96 -6.11
CA HIS A 244 6.60 -8.34 -6.11
C HIS A 244 7.44 -8.87 -7.28
N ARG A 245 7.80 -7.98 -8.22
CA ARG A 245 8.69 -8.33 -9.34
C ARG A 245 10.14 -8.61 -8.91
N GLN A 246 10.58 -7.98 -7.82
CA GLN A 246 11.93 -8.13 -7.29
C GLN A 246 11.85 -8.75 -5.90
N LEU A 247 12.30 -10.00 -5.79
CA LEU A 247 12.31 -10.72 -4.51
C LEU A 247 13.16 -10.01 -3.45
N ARG A 248 14.22 -9.30 -3.85
CA ARG A 248 15.04 -8.48 -2.95
C ARG A 248 14.20 -7.53 -2.09
N VAL A 249 13.25 -6.82 -2.70
CA VAL A 249 12.39 -5.86 -1.99
C VAL A 249 11.59 -6.58 -0.91
N LEU A 250 11.03 -7.74 -1.26
CA LEU A 250 10.24 -8.56 -0.34
C LEU A 250 11.10 -9.07 0.84
N ILE A 251 12.31 -9.58 0.54
CA ILE A 251 13.26 -10.09 1.52
C ILE A 251 13.69 -8.99 2.49
N GLU A 252 14.11 -7.83 1.97
CA GLU A 252 14.67 -6.75 2.79
C GLU A 252 13.61 -6.05 3.65
N HIS A 253 12.39 -5.86 3.14
CA HIS A 253 11.37 -5.05 3.81
C HIS A 253 10.41 -5.84 4.70
N TYR A 254 10.18 -7.13 4.41
CA TYR A 254 9.18 -7.92 5.13
C TYR A 254 9.79 -9.14 5.82
N ILE A 255 10.65 -9.89 5.13
CA ILE A 255 11.10 -11.20 5.62
C ILE A 255 12.23 -11.07 6.64
N ARG A 256 13.30 -10.33 6.29
CA ARG A 256 14.43 -10.14 7.21
C ARG A 256 13.99 -9.54 8.55
N PRO A 257 13.14 -8.50 8.60
CA PRO A 257 12.62 -8.00 9.87
C PRO A 257 11.80 -9.05 10.63
N ALA A 258 10.91 -9.79 9.95
CA ALA A 258 10.04 -10.78 10.57
C ALA A 258 10.81 -11.98 11.16
N GLN A 259 11.89 -12.39 10.49
CA GLN A 259 12.66 -13.57 10.83
C GLN A 259 14.00 -13.24 11.51
N ALA A 260 14.30 -11.96 11.76
CA ALA A 260 15.62 -11.51 12.25
C ALA A 260 16.10 -12.30 13.46
N LEU A 261 15.23 -12.50 14.45
CA LEU A 261 15.55 -13.28 15.66
C LEU A 261 15.58 -14.78 15.43
N ALA A 262 14.94 -15.29 14.38
CA ALA A 262 14.93 -16.72 14.05
C ALA A 262 16.16 -17.14 13.25
N ILE A 263 16.71 -16.24 12.42
CA ILE A 263 17.86 -16.51 11.53
C ILE A 263 19.18 -15.92 12.05
N THR A 264 19.16 -15.22 13.18
CA THR A 264 20.40 -14.68 13.76
C THR A 264 21.27 -15.81 14.26
N THR A 265 22.55 -15.80 13.84
CA THR A 265 23.55 -16.74 14.33
C THR A 265 23.77 -16.61 15.84
N SER A 266 23.43 -15.47 16.47
CA SER A 266 23.48 -15.32 17.93
C SER A 266 22.65 -16.38 18.65
N ARG A 267 21.48 -16.74 18.08
CA ARG A 267 20.63 -17.81 18.62
C ARG A 267 21.34 -19.17 18.58
N ASP A 268 22.00 -19.48 17.48
CA ASP A 268 22.74 -20.74 17.30
C ASP A 268 23.99 -20.80 18.19
N LEU A 269 24.52 -19.64 18.55
CA LEU A 269 25.64 -19.48 19.49
C LEU A 269 25.20 -19.43 20.96
N GLY A 270 23.89 -19.43 21.25
CA GLY A 270 23.36 -19.34 22.61
C GLY A 270 23.57 -17.98 23.29
N LEU A 271 23.66 -16.89 22.51
CA LEU A 271 23.88 -15.51 22.97
C LEU A 271 22.61 -14.65 22.84
#